data_AF-A0A7S2Z5W2-F1
#
_entry.id   AF-A0A7S2Z5W2-F1
#
_cell.length_a   1.000
_cell.length_b   1.000
_cell.length_c   1.000
_cell.angle_alpha   90.00
_cell.angle_beta   90.00
_cell.angle_gamma   90.00
#
_symmetry.space_group_name_H-M   'P 1'
#
loop_
_entity.id
_entity.type
_entity.pdbx_description
1 polymer ?
#
loop_
_entity_poly.entity_id
_entity_poly.type
_entity_poly.pdbx_seq_one_letter_code
_entity_poly.pdbx_strand_id
1 'polypeptide(L)'
;DVVSVGDSAGMVVHGYDTTLPLTLEETLSHCRAAARGVTRALCVGDLPFGCYEASVAAAVESSVRVMKEGAMDAVKMETMNAGRVALARGVVEAGGGGVGPGGITPP
;
A
#
# COMPACT_ATOMS: atom_id res chain seq x y z
N ASP A 1 -6.80 11.60 11.65
CA ASP A 1 -5.53 12.17 11.19
C ASP A 1 -4.92 11.25 10.14
N VAL A 2 -4.52 10.02 10.44
CA VAL A 2 -4.29 8.95 9.43
C VAL A 2 -4.57 7.57 10.08
N VAL A 3 -5.03 6.58 9.32
CA VAL A 3 -5.05 5.15 9.67
C VAL A 3 -4.24 4.41 8.62
N SER A 4 -3.26 3.60 9.04
CA SER A 4 -2.44 2.81 8.13
C SER A 4 -2.69 1.31 8.35
N VAL A 5 -2.95 0.60 7.26
CA VAL A 5 -3.00 -0.86 7.22
C VAL A 5 -1.66 -1.35 6.71
N GLY A 6 -0.78 -1.65 7.67
CA GLY A 6 0.62 -1.99 7.44
C GLY A 6 0.89 -3.46 7.19
N ASP A 7 2.00 -3.75 6.52
CA ASP A 7 2.52 -5.11 6.31
C ASP A 7 2.89 -5.83 7.64
N SER A 8 3.04 -5.06 8.72
CA SER A 8 3.15 -5.57 10.09
C SER A 8 2.02 -6.53 10.48
N ALA A 9 0.85 -6.46 9.81
CA ALA A 9 -0.23 -7.43 9.99
C ALA A 9 0.23 -8.89 9.78
N GLY A 10 1.24 -9.13 8.93
CA GLY A 10 1.87 -10.44 8.79
C GLY A 10 2.39 -10.99 10.11
N MET A 11 3.03 -10.15 10.92
CA MET A 11 3.57 -10.56 12.23
C MET A 11 2.50 -10.52 13.31
N VAL A 12 1.77 -9.40 13.44
CA VAL A 12 0.91 -9.16 14.60
C VAL A 12 -0.48 -9.80 14.50
N VAL A 13 -0.93 -10.16 13.29
CA VAL A 13 -2.22 -10.83 13.07
C VAL A 13 -2.01 -12.28 12.65
N HIS A 14 -1.13 -12.53 11.68
CA HIS A 14 -0.95 -13.86 11.10
C HIS A 14 0.16 -14.69 11.77
N GLY A 15 1.01 -14.06 12.59
CA GLY A 15 2.07 -14.77 13.32
C GLY A 15 3.24 -15.20 12.44
N TYR A 16 3.44 -14.59 11.27
CA TYR A 16 4.62 -14.80 10.46
C TYR A 16 5.87 -14.25 11.16
N ASP A 17 7.01 -14.91 10.93
CA ASP A 17 8.31 -14.48 11.50
C ASP A 17 8.79 -13.13 10.95
N THR A 18 8.31 -12.75 9.75
CA THR A 18 8.61 -11.48 9.07
C THR A 18 7.39 -11.00 8.29
N THR A 19 7.45 -9.80 7.69
CA THR A 19 6.35 -9.28 6.83
C THR A 19 6.35 -9.85 5.41
N LEU A 20 7.44 -10.53 5.00
CA LEU A 20 7.62 -11.04 3.63
C LEU A 20 6.54 -12.03 3.15
N PRO A 21 5.97 -12.92 3.99
CA PRO A 21 4.97 -13.88 3.51
C PRO A 21 3.59 -13.26 3.28
N LEU A 22 3.35 -12.03 3.75
CA LEU A 22 2.04 -11.40 3.63
C LEU A 22 1.70 -11.13 2.16
N THR A 23 0.54 -11.62 1.72
CA THR A 23 0.07 -11.51 0.35
C THR A 23 -0.74 -10.24 0.11
N LEU A 24 -0.91 -9.88 -1.18
CA LEU A 24 -1.83 -8.80 -1.58
C LEU A 24 -3.27 -9.10 -1.18
N GLU A 25 -3.72 -10.36 -1.26
CA GLU A 25 -5.09 -10.74 -0.88
C GLU A 25 -5.36 -10.58 0.63
N GLU A 26 -4.40 -10.97 1.47
CA GLU A 26 -4.49 -10.75 2.92
C GLU A 26 -4.47 -9.25 3.26
N THR A 27 -3.62 -8.49 2.57
CA THR A 27 -3.56 -7.02 2.72
C THR A 27 -4.92 -6.38 2.37
N LEU A 28 -5.50 -6.75 1.23
CA LEU A 28 -6.81 -6.24 0.80
C LEU A 28 -7.92 -6.60 1.79
N SER A 29 -7.87 -7.78 2.40
CA SER A 29 -8.81 -8.18 3.45
C SER A 29 -8.74 -7.23 4.66
N HIS A 30 -7.52 -6.91 5.12
CA HIS A 30 -7.30 -5.97 6.22
C HIS A 30 -7.71 -4.54 5.87
N CYS A 31 -7.39 -4.08 4.64
CA CYS A 31 -7.80 -2.77 4.15
C CYS A 31 -9.33 -2.62 4.19
N ARG A 32 -10.07 -3.58 3.64
CA ARG A 32 -11.54 -3.57 3.69
C ARG A 32 -12.09 -3.58 5.11
N ALA A 33 -11.43 -4.30 6.02
CA ALA A 33 -11.84 -4.35 7.42
C ALA A 33 -11.68 -2.98 8.10
N ALA A 34 -10.55 -2.33 7.91
CA ALA A 34 -10.29 -0.99 8.43
C ALA A 34 -11.24 0.05 7.81
N ALA A 35 -11.40 0.04 6.48
CA ALA A 35 -12.24 1.00 5.76
C ALA A 35 -13.70 1.03 6.24
N ARG A 36 -14.26 -0.13 6.67
CA ARG A 36 -15.61 -0.19 7.24
C ARG A 36 -15.75 0.54 8.58
N GLY A 37 -14.66 0.70 9.33
CA GLY A 37 -14.65 1.35 10.65
C GLY A 37 -14.18 2.80 10.63
N VAL A 38 -13.51 3.25 9.57
CA VAL A 38 -12.94 4.60 9.48
C VAL A 38 -13.93 5.56 8.82
N THR A 39 -14.32 6.62 9.53
CA THR A 39 -15.29 7.61 9.05
C THR A 39 -14.72 9.00 8.76
N ARG A 40 -13.46 9.26 9.17
CA ARG A 40 -12.82 10.58 9.04
C ARG A 40 -11.33 10.54 8.65
N ALA A 41 -10.60 9.52 9.09
CA ALA A 41 -9.15 9.50 8.90
C ALA A 41 -8.79 9.08 7.46
N LEU A 42 -7.70 9.63 6.93
CA LEU A 42 -7.09 9.15 5.70
C LEU A 42 -6.65 7.70 5.88
N CYS A 43 -7.14 6.80 5.04
CA CYS A 43 -6.80 5.39 5.05
C CYS A 43 -5.64 5.11 4.08
N VAL A 44 -4.52 4.62 4.60
CA VAL A 44 -3.34 4.29 3.82
C VAL A 44 -3.10 2.78 3.86
N GLY A 45 -3.04 2.13 2.71
CA GLY A 45 -2.71 0.71 2.62
C GLY A 45 -1.28 0.48 2.16
N ASP A 46 -0.56 -0.44 2.80
CA ASP A 46 0.79 -0.82 2.36
C ASP A 46 0.74 -1.74 1.15
N LEU A 47 1.69 -1.61 0.23
CA LEU A 47 1.95 -2.61 -0.79
C LEU A 47 2.86 -3.71 -0.19
N PRO A 48 2.38 -4.95 -0.04
CA PRO A 48 3.22 -6.04 0.48
C PRO A 48 4.35 -6.37 -0.48
N PHE A 49 5.43 -6.92 0.08
CA PHE A 49 6.60 -7.34 -0.70
C PHE A 49 6.21 -8.31 -1.83
N GLY A 50 6.79 -8.10 -3.01
CA GLY A 50 6.61 -8.95 -4.19
C GLY A 50 5.49 -8.53 -5.15
N CYS A 51 4.61 -7.59 -4.77
CA CYS A 51 3.49 -7.20 -5.63
C CYS A 51 3.78 -5.99 -6.56
N TYR A 52 4.88 -5.27 -6.37
CA TYR A 52 5.12 -3.99 -7.07
C TYR A 52 6.55 -3.81 -7.61
N GLU A 53 7.50 -4.63 -7.19
CA GLU A 53 8.92 -4.47 -7.46
C GLU A 53 9.31 -4.84 -8.89
N ALA A 54 8.47 -5.64 -9.56
CA ALA A 54 8.76 -6.19 -10.89
C ALA A 54 8.77 -5.11 -11.98
N SER A 55 7.89 -4.10 -11.90
CA SER A 55 7.79 -3.01 -12.88
C SER A 55 6.91 -1.87 -12.39
N VAL A 56 6.98 -0.71 -13.07
CA VAL A 56 6.06 0.41 -12.85
C VAL A 56 4.61 -0.03 -13.07
N ALA A 57 4.35 -0.86 -14.08
CA ALA A 57 3.01 -1.38 -14.35
C ALA A 57 2.49 -2.24 -13.19
N ALA A 58 3.32 -3.12 -12.63
CA ALA A 58 2.97 -3.92 -11.46
C ALA A 58 2.69 -3.05 -10.23
N ALA A 59 3.49 -2.00 -10.01
CA ALA A 59 3.26 -1.05 -8.92
C ALA A 59 1.94 -0.29 -9.08
N VAL A 60 1.64 0.19 -10.28
CA VAL A 60 0.37 0.86 -10.60
C VAL A 60 -0.81 -0.09 -10.42
N GLU A 61 -0.72 -1.31 -10.95
CA GLU A 61 -1.78 -2.31 -10.83
C GLU A 61 -2.08 -2.63 -9.36
N SER A 62 -1.05 -2.99 -8.57
CA SER A 62 -1.20 -3.27 -7.15
C SER A 62 -1.73 -2.08 -6.35
N SER A 63 -1.30 -0.85 -6.69
CA SER A 63 -1.81 0.37 -6.07
C SER A 63 -3.30 0.58 -6.36
N VAL A 64 -3.71 0.39 -7.62
CA VAL A 64 -5.11 0.49 -8.04
C VAL A 64 -5.96 -0.55 -7.30
N ARG A 65 -5.46 -1.77 -7.11
CA ARG A 65 -6.16 -2.80 -6.33
C ARG A 65 -6.34 -2.38 -4.87
N VAL A 66 -5.29 -1.90 -4.21
CA VAL A 66 -5.39 -1.42 -2.80
C VAL A 66 -6.38 -0.26 -2.66
N MET A 67 -6.39 0.69 -3.59
CA MET A 67 -7.33 1.80 -3.56
C MET A 67 -8.78 1.34 -3.84
N LYS A 68 -9.01 0.56 -4.90
CA LYS A 68 -10.36 0.17 -5.32
C LYS A 68 -10.95 -0.98 -4.52
N GLU A 69 -10.20 -2.06 -4.35
CA GLU A 69 -10.66 -3.27 -3.66
C GLU A 69 -10.46 -3.20 -2.15
N GLY A 70 -9.47 -2.43 -1.70
CA GLY A 70 -9.18 -2.18 -0.28
C GLY A 70 -9.91 -0.97 0.30
N ALA A 71 -10.49 -0.10 -0.54
CA ALA A 71 -11.13 1.16 -0.15
C ALA A 71 -10.17 2.10 0.63
N MET A 72 -8.92 2.18 0.18
CA MET A 72 -7.90 3.07 0.75
C MET A 72 -7.78 4.37 -0.06
N ASP A 73 -7.45 5.46 0.62
CA ASP A 73 -7.27 6.78 0.02
C ASP A 73 -5.88 6.96 -0.61
N ALA A 74 -4.88 6.25 -0.07
CA ALA A 74 -3.51 6.29 -0.55
C ALA A 74 -2.78 4.96 -0.32
N VAL A 75 -1.63 4.81 -0.97
CA VAL A 75 -0.77 3.64 -0.80
C VAL A 75 0.61 4.01 -0.28
N LYS A 76 1.16 3.16 0.58
CA LYS A 76 2.56 3.22 1.01
C LYS A 76 3.36 2.10 0.35
N MET A 77 4.51 2.46 -0.18
CA MET A 77 5.45 1.53 -0.80
C MET A 77 6.84 1.76 -0.22
N GLU A 78 7.46 0.69 0.27
CA GLU A 78 8.81 0.75 0.82
C GLU A 78 9.82 0.73 -0.33
N THR A 79 10.66 1.76 -0.41
CA THR A 79 11.73 1.80 -1.40
C THR A 79 13.09 1.77 -0.73
N MET A 80 13.84 0.71 -1.01
CA MET A 80 15.19 0.51 -0.45
C MET A 80 16.29 1.20 -1.29
N ASN A 81 15.98 1.81 -2.44
CA ASN A 81 16.99 2.50 -3.26
C ASN A 81 16.44 3.61 -4.17
N ALA A 82 17.34 4.50 -4.63
CA ALA A 82 17.04 5.61 -5.54
C ALA A 82 16.54 5.15 -6.93
N GLY A 83 16.85 3.92 -7.35
CA GLY A 83 16.42 3.36 -8.64
C GLY A 83 14.91 3.11 -8.73
N ARG A 84 14.22 3.04 -7.59
CA ARG A 84 12.78 2.76 -7.50
C ARG A 84 11.90 4.02 -7.40
N VAL A 85 12.47 5.21 -7.53
CA VAL A 85 11.71 6.48 -7.66
C VAL A 85 10.76 6.44 -8.86
N ALA A 86 11.12 5.72 -9.93
CA ALA A 86 10.25 5.54 -11.09
C ALA A 86 8.93 4.81 -10.78
N LEU A 87 8.94 3.88 -9.81
CA LEU A 87 7.73 3.19 -9.35
C LEU A 87 6.77 4.17 -8.68
N ALA A 88 7.28 4.94 -7.71
CA ALA A 88 6.49 5.93 -6.99
C ALA A 88 5.94 7.01 -7.94
N ARG A 89 6.76 7.48 -8.89
CA ARG A 89 6.32 8.43 -9.92
C ARG A 89 5.21 7.86 -10.79
N GLY A 90 5.34 6.63 -11.28
CA GLY A 90 4.32 6.02 -12.11
C GLY A 90 2.98 5.85 -11.37
N VAL A 91 2.99 5.53 -10.08
CA VAL A 91 1.76 5.46 -9.26
C VAL A 91 1.10 6.84 -9.12
N VAL A 92 1.89 7.87 -8.81
CA VAL A 92 1.40 9.25 -8.69
C VAL A 92 0.85 9.77 -10.02
N GLU A 93 1.57 9.53 -11.12
CA GLU A 93 1.15 9.94 -12.48
C GLU A 93 -0.11 9.19 -12.94
N ALA A 94 -0.34 7.97 -12.46
CA ALA A 94 -1.56 7.21 -12.72
C ALA A 94 -2.77 7.68 -11.88
N GLY A 95 -2.62 8.72 -11.06
CA GLY A 95 -3.67 9.26 -10.20
C GLY A 95 -3.90 8.46 -8.91
N GLY A 96 -2.98 7.55 -8.57
CA GLY A 96 -2.96 6.91 -7.26
C GLY A 96 -2.28 7.84 -6.27
N GLY A 97 -2.97 8.28 -5.21
CA GLY A 97 -2.36 9.04 -4.13
C GLY A 97 -1.15 8.26 -3.57
N GLY A 98 0.06 8.73 -3.85
CA GLY A 98 1.29 8.00 -3.59
C GLY A 98 2.02 8.52 -2.36
N VAL A 99 2.44 7.62 -1.46
CA VAL A 99 3.41 7.93 -0.41
C VAL A 99 4.80 7.49 -0.89
N GLY A 100 5.64 8.47 -1.25
CA GLY A 100 7.05 8.25 -1.59
C GLY A 100 7.97 8.35 -0.37
N PRO A 101 9.29 8.14 -0.53
CA PRO A 101 10.26 8.40 0.53
C PRO A 101 10.28 9.91 0.82
N GLY A 102 9.42 10.35 1.75
CA GLY A 102 9.15 11.77 2.03
C GLY A 102 7.70 12.12 2.41
N GLY A 103 6.72 11.22 2.27
CA GLY A 103 5.35 11.44 2.77
C GLY A 103 4.25 11.40 1.69
N ILE A 104 3.06 11.86 2.10
CA ILE A 104 1.77 11.67 1.40
C ILE A 104 1.60 12.66 0.25
N THR A 105 1.33 12.14 -0.95
CA THR A 105 0.86 12.93 -2.09
C THR A 105 -0.62 12.59 -2.31
N PRO A 106 -1.57 13.43 -1.86
CA PRO A 106 -2.97 13.27 -2.23
C PRO A 106 -3.17 13.57 -3.74
N PRO A 107 -4.29 13.13 -4.34
CA PRO A 107 -4.68 13.60 -5.66
C PRO A 107 -4.88 15.12 -5.73
#